data_AF-A0A3N2M6G1-F1
#
_entry.id   AF-A0A3N2M6G1-F1
#
_cell.length_a   1.000
_cell.length_b   1.000
_cell.length_c   1.000
_cell.angle_alpha   90.00
_cell.angle_beta   90.00
_cell.angle_gamma   90.00
#
_symmetry.space_group_name_H-M   'P 1'
#
loop_
_entity.id
_entity.type
_entity.pdbx_description
1 polymer ?
#
loop_
_entity_poly.entity_id
_entity_poly.type
_entity_poly.pdbx_seq_one_letter_code
_entity_poly.pdbx_strand_id
1 'polypeptide(L)' 'MTLTATKAAFRGFRNGLKQVKMGDYEACIADLWAALGINNRNSFYCYRDGKQEPKASQAVAVTEVFAKYGVTENIWGICD' A
#
# COMPACT_ATOMS: atom_id res chain seq x y z
N MET A 1 -7.57 -18.78 -26.22
CA MET A 1 -6.51 -18.77 -25.21
C MET A 1 -5.41 -17.85 -25.70
N THR A 2 -5.38 -16.60 -25.23
CA THR A 2 -4.26 -15.69 -25.47
C THR A 2 -3.95 -15.01 -24.15
N LEU A 3 -2.82 -15.44 -23.58
CA LEU A 3 -2.20 -14.91 -22.38
C LEU A 3 -1.72 -13.48 -22.67
N THR A 4 -2.52 -12.47 -22.32
CA THR A 4 -2.00 -11.13 -22.07
C THR A 4 -2.00 -10.91 -20.57
N ALA A 5 -0.90 -11.31 -19.92
CA ALA A 5 -0.55 -10.80 -18.62
C ALA A 5 -0.31 -9.29 -18.77
N THR A 6 -1.38 -8.49 -18.72
CA THR A 6 -1.33 -7.04 -18.66
C THR A 6 -0.60 -6.70 -17.37
N LYS A 7 0.70 -6.38 -17.51
CA LYS A 7 1.54 -5.57 -16.63
C LYS A 7 0.87 -5.39 -15.26
N ALA A 8 1.20 -6.24 -14.29
CA ALA A 8 0.66 -6.19 -12.93
C ALA A 8 0.86 -4.79 -12.37
N ALA A 9 -0.11 -3.92 -12.63
CA ALA A 9 -0.05 -2.52 -12.31
C ALA A 9 -0.28 -2.49 -10.81
N PHE A 10 0.80 -2.32 -10.04
CA PHE A 10 0.72 -2.06 -8.61
C PHE A 10 -0.13 -0.80 -8.39
N ARG A 11 -1.46 -0.98 -8.34
CA ARG A 11 -2.38 0.05 -7.90
C ARG A 11 -2.23 0.08 -6.39
N GLY A 12 -1.78 1.21 -5.87
CA GLY A 12 -1.22 1.32 -4.52
C GLY A 12 -2.15 0.85 -3.40
N PHE A 13 -1.65 0.92 -2.17
CA PHE A 13 -2.28 0.30 -1.00
C PHE A 13 -3.51 1.05 -0.44
N ARG A 14 -4.20 1.82 -1.28
CA ARG A 14 -5.39 2.62 -0.88
C ARG A 14 -6.51 1.75 -0.31
N ASN A 15 -6.69 0.54 -0.82
CA ASN A 15 -7.69 -0.40 -0.30
C ASN A 15 -7.31 -0.89 1.09
N GLY A 16 -6.03 -1.18 1.33
CA GLY A 16 -5.53 -1.49 2.68
C GLY A 16 -5.84 -0.38 3.68
N LEU A 17 -5.54 0.87 3.35
CA LEU A 17 -5.85 2.03 4.21
C LEU A 17 -7.33 2.20 4.52
N LYS A 18 -8.23 1.88 3.58
CA LYS A 18 -9.68 1.95 3.82
C LYS A 18 -10.18 0.91 4.82
N GLN A 19 -9.46 -0.20 4.96
CA GLN A 19 -9.80 -1.27 5.91
C GLN A 19 -9.29 -0.98 7.32
N VAL A 20 -8.27 -0.12 7.46
CA VAL A 20 -7.75 0.30 8.76
C VAL A 20 -8.85 1.04 9.53
N LYS A 21 -9.03 0.68 10.80
CA LYS A 21 -9.96 1.37 11.70
C LYS A 21 -9.56 2.83 11.85
N MET A 22 -10.54 3.74 11.89
CA MET A 22 -10.28 5.18 12.01
C MET A 22 -9.42 5.55 13.23
N GLY A 23 -9.52 4.81 14.34
CA GLY A 23 -8.70 5.04 15.54
C GLY A 23 -7.21 4.69 15.35
N ASP A 24 -6.91 3.75 14.46
CA ASP A 24 -5.54 3.29 14.17
C ASP A 24 -4.96 3.95 12.90
N TYR A 25 -5.77 4.73 12.18
CA TYR A 25 -5.42 5.27 10.87
C TYR A 25 -4.22 6.22 10.93
N GLU A 26 -4.15 7.11 11.93
CA GLU A 26 -3.02 8.04 12.07
C GLU A 26 -1.72 7.30 12.43
N ALA A 27 -1.79 6.33 13.34
CA ALA A 27 -0.65 5.48 13.68
C ALA A 27 -0.19 4.67 12.46
N CYS A 28 -1.13 4.07 11.73
CA CYS A 28 -0.84 3.31 10.52
C CYS A 28 -0.16 4.17 9.45
N ILE A 29 -0.57 5.42 9.26
CA ILE A 29 0.12 6.34 8.33
C ILE A 29 1.54 6.63 8.80
N ALA A 30 1.76 6.86 10.09
CA ALA A 30 3.09 7.11 10.64
C ALA A 30 4.02 5.91 10.43
N ASP A 31 3.55 4.70 10.72
CA ASP A 31 4.30 3.46 10.47
C ASP A 31 4.54 3.24 8.97
N LEU A 32 3.57 3.53 8.11
CA LEU A 32 3.76 3.44 6.65
C LEU A 32 4.79 4.44 6.14
N TRP A 33 4.87 5.65 6.72
CA TRP A 33 5.89 6.63 6.35
C TRP A 33 7.29 6.14 6.74
N ALA A 34 7.42 5.58 7.94
CA ALA A 34 8.67 4.98 8.39
C ALA A 34 9.08 3.77 7.52
N ALA A 35 8.14 2.88 7.21
CA ALA A 35 8.34 1.71 6.36
C ALA A 35 8.74 2.07 4.92
N LEU A 36 8.14 3.14 4.37
CA LEU A 36 8.46 3.64 3.03
C LEU A 36 9.75 4.49 3.03
N GLY A 37 10.22 4.94 4.19
CA GLY A 37 11.37 5.85 4.32
C GLY A 37 11.09 7.23 3.74
N ILE A 38 9.84 7.70 3.80
CA ILE A 38 9.41 8.98 3.26
C ILE A 38 9.11 9.98 4.36
N ASN A 39 9.35 11.26 4.08
CA ASN A 39 8.99 12.37 4.99
C ASN A 39 7.95 13.32 4.37
N ASN A 40 7.45 13.00 3.17
CA ASN A 40 6.60 13.88 2.40
C ASN A 40 5.26 13.19 2.07
N ARG A 41 4.17 13.89 2.40
CA ARG A 41 2.81 13.46 2.13
C ARG A 41 2.51 13.28 0.64
N ASN A 42 3.15 14.07 -0.21
CA ASN A 42 2.98 13.95 -1.66
C ASN A 42 3.56 12.63 -2.18
N SER A 43 4.76 12.25 -1.71
CA SER A 43 5.36 10.96 -2.02
C SER A 43 4.50 9.81 -1.51
N PHE A 44 3.94 9.93 -0.30
CA PHE A 44 2.98 8.96 0.24
C PHE A 44 1.78 8.77 -0.69
N TYR A 45 1.19 9.87 -1.19
CA TYR A 45 0.07 9.79 -2.13
C TYR A 45 0.46 9.12 -3.45
N CYS A 46 1.68 9.35 -3.95
CA CYS A 46 2.17 8.64 -5.13
C CYS A 46 2.21 7.12 -4.92
N TYR A 47 2.68 6.64 -3.77
CA TYR A 47 2.66 5.21 -3.44
C TYR A 47 1.26 4.68 -3.18
N ARG A 48 0.44 5.42 -2.41
CA ARG A 48 -0.95 5.04 -2.07
C ARG A 48 -1.82 4.89 -3.31
N ASP A 49 -1.73 5.85 -4.24
CA ASP A 49 -2.54 5.86 -5.45
C ASP A 49 -1.90 5.02 -6.59
N GLY A 50 -0.74 4.38 -6.35
CA GLY A 50 -0.05 3.54 -7.34
C GLY A 50 0.57 4.32 -8.49
N LYS A 51 0.80 5.64 -8.31
CA LYS A 51 1.56 6.45 -9.27
C LYS A 51 3.05 6.13 -9.25
N GLN A 52 3.54 5.64 -8.12
CA GLN A 52 4.92 5.23 -7.93
C GLN A 52 4.99 3.78 -7.48
N GLU A 53 5.79 3.00 -8.22
CA GLU A 53 6.02 1.60 -7.91
C GLU A 53 6.93 1.49 -6.68
N PRO A 54 6.45 0.91 -5.56
CA PRO A 54 7.30 0.63 -4.42
C PRO A 54 8.29 -0.49 -4.76
N LYS A 55 9.50 -0.40 -4.23
CA LYS A 55 10.46 -1.50 -4.31
C LYS A 55 9.90 -2.73 -3.58
N ALA A 56 10.35 -3.92 -3.95
CA ALA A 56 9.94 -5.17 -3.29
C ALA A 56 10.08 -5.08 -1.75
N SER A 57 11.20 -4.54 -1.24
CA SER A 57 11.41 -4.36 0.21
C SER A 57 10.40 -3.40 0.85
N GLN A 58 10.01 -2.34 0.14
CA GLN A 58 9.00 -1.39 0.63
C GLN A 58 7.61 -2.02 0.63
N ALA A 59 7.27 -2.80 -0.40
CA ALA A 59 5.98 -3.50 -0.47
C ALA A 59 5.84 -4.53 0.66
N VAL A 60 6.93 -5.24 1.01
CA VAL A 60 6.98 -6.14 2.16
C VAL A 60 6.74 -5.37 3.46
N ALA A 61 7.50 -4.28 3.70
CA ALA A 61 7.36 -3.49 4.92
C ALA A 61 5.95 -2.89 5.09
N VAL A 62 5.36 -2.40 4.00
CA VAL A 62 3.97 -1.90 3.98
C VAL A 62 2.99 -3.01 4.37
N THR A 63 3.16 -4.22 3.82
CA THR A 63 2.31 -5.37 4.11
C THR A 63 2.42 -5.79 5.57
N GLU A 64 3.62 -5.77 6.16
CA GLU A 64 3.84 -6.05 7.58
C GLU A 64 3.16 -5.01 8.48
N VAL A 65 3.22 -3.72 8.12
CA VAL A 65 2.51 -2.66 8.85
C VAL A 65 1.02 -2.92 8.83
N PHE A 66 0.42 -3.16 7.65
CA PHE A 66 -1.01 -3.47 7.54
C PHE A 66 -1.41 -4.73 8.32
N ALA A 67 -0.57 -5.77 8.33
CA ALA A 67 -0.81 -6.99 9.10
C ALA A 67 -0.92 -6.73 10.61
N LYS A 68 -0.13 -5.80 11.17
CA LYS A 68 -0.24 -5.39 12.58
C LYS A 68 -1.60 -4.77 12.92
N TYR A 69 -2.20 -4.08 11.97
CA TYR A 69 -3.52 -3.45 12.11
C TYR A 69 -4.68 -4.39 11.73
N GLY A 70 -4.39 -5.66 11.43
CA GLY A 70 -5.41 -6.66 11.05
C GLY A 70 -5.88 -6.55 9.61
N VAL A 71 -5.15 -5.83 8.75
CA VAL A 71 -5.43 -5.75 7.31
C VAL A 71 -4.48 -6.69 6.59
N THR A 72 -4.96 -7.88 6.23
CA THR A 72 -4.16 -8.93 5.56
C THR A 72 -4.60 -9.18 4.12
N GLU A 73 -5.79 -8.73 3.74
CA GLU A 73 -6.38 -8.99 2.43
C GLU A 73 -6.62 -7.69 1.65
N ASN A 74 -6.53 -7.76 0.32
CA ASN A 74 -6.86 -6.65 -0.59
C ASN A 74 -6.13 -5.33 -0.25
N ILE A 75 -4.91 -5.42 0.31
CA ILE A 75 -4.07 -4.26 0.66
C ILE A 75 -3.76 -3.48 -0.61
N TRP A 76 -3.19 -4.19 -1.58
CA TRP A 76 -2.87 -3.73 -2.92
C TRP A 76 -4.11 -3.96 -3.78
N GLY A 77 -4.71 -2.89 -4.31
CA GLY A 77 -5.96 -3.00 -5.06
C GLY A 77 -5.77 -3.85 -6.32
N ILE A 78 -6.65 -4.83 -6.53
CA ILE A 78 -6.65 -5.66 -7.74
C ILE A 78 -7.48 -4.94 -8.82
N CYS A 79 -7.01 -4.92 -10.06
CA CYS A 79 -7.85 -4.52 -11.20
C CYS A 79 -8.70 -5.74 -11.58
N ASP A 80 -10.02 -5.59 -11.60
CA ASP A 80 -10.90 -6.39 -12.45
C ASP A 80 -10.69 -5.96 -13.92
#